data_AF-A0AAD9J036-F1
#
_entry.id   AF-A0AAD9J036-F1
#
_cell.length_a   1.000
_cell.length_b   1.000
_cell.length_c   1.000
_cell.angle_alpha   90.00
_cell.angle_beta   90.00
_cell.angle_gamma   90.00
#
_symmetry.space_group_name_H-M   'P 1'
#
loop_
_entity.id
_entity.type
_entity.pdbx_description
1 polymer ?
#
loop_
_entity_poly.entity_id
_entity_poly.type
_entity_poly.pdbx_seq_one_letter_code
_entity_poly.pdbx_strand_id
1 'polypeptide(L)'
;MGKIKNKTRLHAKAVKLNSTSNTAKIDVDMKTDCASVTGLDKTSQISRNIFSKLDIDMNALQRHLVTDDDTRSTLTSKSLKGLNLTKKDKQQLRRGLWLKKVETLQEAKKEAAAKRKRQQTAVVGDMQPLEDTLPTLELLLKDVRERSTQSNKPKPTLKEKQRKKQMLEDISTFKQVLQHPVYRHNPLATIKEHLQNKLAQGNT
;
A
#
# COMPACT_ATOMS: atom_id res chain seq x y z
N MET A 1 46.18 -13.14 -11.68
CA MET A 1 45.67 -13.74 -10.42
C MET A 1 45.60 -12.68 -9.33
N GLY A 2 44.53 -11.87 -9.27
CA GLY A 2 44.41 -10.76 -8.32
C GLY A 2 43.65 -11.16 -7.07
N LYS A 3 44.29 -11.11 -5.89
CA LYS A 3 43.65 -11.39 -4.60
C LYS A 3 42.78 -10.19 -4.19
N ILE A 4 41.47 -10.39 -4.07
CA ILE A 4 40.52 -9.37 -3.59
C ILE A 4 40.69 -9.25 -2.07
N LYS A 5 41.07 -8.05 -1.63
CA LYS A 5 41.31 -7.70 -0.22
C LYS A 5 40.01 -7.59 0.58
N ASN A 6 40.12 -7.93 1.85
CA ASN A 6 39.09 -8.14 2.86
C ASN A 6 37.97 -7.08 2.89
N LYS A 7 36.71 -7.53 2.83
CA LYS A 7 35.52 -6.70 3.12
C LYS A 7 35.44 -6.44 4.61
N THR A 8 35.54 -5.17 5.01
CA THR A 8 35.27 -4.73 6.38
C THR A 8 33.80 -4.95 6.71
N ARG A 9 33.51 -5.58 7.86
CA ARG A 9 32.13 -5.78 8.34
C ARG A 9 31.63 -4.44 8.90
N LEU A 10 30.64 -3.85 8.25
CA LEU A 10 30.04 -2.55 8.63
C LEU A 10 28.98 -2.62 9.74
N HIS A 11 28.86 -3.74 10.46
CA HIS A 11 27.83 -3.89 11.49
C HIS A 11 28.46 -4.15 12.85
N ALA A 12 28.22 -3.23 13.80
CA ALA A 12 28.47 -3.45 15.21
C ALA A 12 27.49 -4.50 15.74
N LYS A 13 27.97 -5.45 16.56
CA LYS A 13 27.09 -6.41 17.25
C LYS A 13 26.27 -5.68 18.31
N ALA A 14 24.98 -5.98 18.40
CA ALA A 14 24.09 -5.42 19.42
C ALA A 14 24.54 -5.85 20.84
N VAL A 15 24.53 -4.89 21.77
CA VAL A 15 24.77 -5.12 23.19
C VAL A 15 23.54 -5.82 23.77
N LYS A 16 23.73 -7.02 24.34
CA LYS A 16 22.69 -7.70 25.09
C LYS A 16 22.68 -7.17 26.52
N LEU A 17 21.58 -6.56 26.93
CA LEU A 17 21.33 -6.25 28.33
C LEU A 17 21.01 -7.56 29.05
N ASN A 18 21.88 -7.95 29.98
CA ASN A 18 21.57 -9.04 30.89
C ASN A 18 20.53 -8.50 31.89
N SER A 19 19.32 -9.06 31.88
CA SER A 19 18.29 -8.75 32.86
C SER A 19 18.65 -9.41 34.20
N THR A 20 19.56 -8.78 34.93
CA THR A 20 19.74 -9.04 36.37
C THR A 20 18.87 -8.05 37.11
N SER A 21 17.83 -8.59 37.75
CA SER A 21 16.93 -7.93 38.68
C SER A 21 17.68 -7.10 39.72
N ASN A 22 17.35 -5.81 39.82
CA ASN A 22 17.57 -5.06 41.05
C ASN A 22 16.41 -4.10 41.27
N THR A 23 15.68 -4.39 42.34
CA THR A 23 14.59 -3.63 42.93
C THR A 23 15.12 -2.34 43.55
N ALA A 24 14.63 -1.19 43.11
CA ALA A 24 14.72 0.05 43.87
C ALA A 24 13.38 0.78 43.78
N LYS A 25 12.74 0.88 44.94
CA LYS A 25 11.45 1.53 45.18
C LYS A 25 11.57 3.04 44.95
N ILE A 26 10.60 3.62 44.25
CA ILE A 26 10.32 5.05 44.33
C ILE A 26 8.82 5.16 44.60
N ASP A 27 8.51 5.46 45.85
CA ASP A 27 7.16 5.81 46.34
C ASP A 27 6.83 7.23 45.88
N VAL A 28 5.71 7.39 45.18
CA VAL A 28 5.02 8.67 45.01
C VAL A 28 3.54 8.43 45.20
N ASP A 29 3.05 8.79 46.39
CA ASP A 29 1.63 8.84 46.75
C ASP A 29 0.90 9.91 45.93
N MET A 30 -0.10 9.49 45.16
CA MET A 30 -1.13 10.39 44.64
C MET A 30 -2.49 9.73 44.86
N LYS A 31 -3.21 10.25 45.87
CA LYS A 31 -4.60 9.87 46.16
C LYS A 31 -5.49 10.29 44.99
N THR A 32 -6.12 9.33 44.34
CA THR A 32 -7.30 9.54 43.49
C THR A 32 -8.40 8.64 44.03
N ASP A 33 -9.44 9.26 44.61
CA ASP A 33 -10.65 8.58 45.03
C ASP A 33 -11.41 8.10 43.79
N CYS A 34 -11.30 6.81 43.48
CA CYS A 34 -12.15 6.14 42.50
C CYS A 34 -13.04 5.13 43.22
N ALA A 35 -14.35 5.36 43.15
CA ALA A 35 -15.37 4.47 43.66
C ALA A 35 -15.17 3.05 43.07
N SER A 36 -15.16 2.07 43.96
CA SER A 36 -14.99 0.65 43.67
C SER A 36 -16.12 0.11 42.80
N VAL A 37 -15.88 -0.02 41.50
CA VAL A 37 -16.62 -0.98 40.68
C VAL A 37 -15.91 -2.32 40.86
N THR A 38 -16.37 -3.09 41.84
CA THR A 38 -15.93 -4.46 42.07
C THR A 38 -16.36 -5.33 40.89
N GLY A 39 -15.41 -5.71 40.04
CA GLY A 39 -15.68 -6.62 38.93
C GLY A 39 -14.53 -6.77 37.94
N LEU A 40 -13.29 -6.86 38.40
CA LEU A 40 -12.19 -7.36 37.57
C LEU A 40 -11.37 -8.36 38.36
N ASP A 41 -11.76 -9.62 38.24
CA ASP A 41 -10.94 -10.72 38.70
C ASP A 41 -9.71 -10.88 37.81
N LYS A 42 -8.64 -11.16 38.51
CA LYS A 42 -7.26 -11.27 38.09
C LYS A 42 -7.09 -12.39 37.05
N THR A 43 -6.14 -12.17 36.15
CA THR A 43 -5.59 -13.14 35.18
C THR A 43 -6.54 -13.50 34.04
N SER A 44 -6.46 -12.74 32.94
CA SER A 44 -6.78 -13.29 31.63
C SER A 44 -5.78 -14.42 31.36
N GLN A 45 -6.12 -15.64 31.78
CA GLN A 45 -5.55 -16.83 31.17
C GLN A 45 -5.90 -16.73 29.69
N ILE A 46 -4.95 -16.22 28.90
CA ILE A 46 -4.97 -16.33 27.45
C ILE A 46 -5.08 -17.82 27.19
N SER A 47 -6.28 -18.28 26.87
CA SER A 47 -6.51 -19.69 26.58
C SER A 47 -5.57 -20.05 25.44
N ARG A 48 -4.87 -21.19 25.54
CA ARG A 48 -3.85 -21.57 24.54
C ARG A 48 -4.42 -21.72 23.12
N ASN A 49 -5.75 -21.69 22.99
CA ASN A 49 -6.53 -22.03 21.82
C ASN A 49 -7.57 -20.95 21.47
N ILE A 50 -7.20 -19.67 21.48
CA ILE A 50 -8.10 -18.58 21.05
C ILE A 50 -8.60 -18.77 19.61
N PHE A 51 -7.81 -19.47 18.78
CA PHE A 51 -8.09 -19.68 17.36
C PHE A 51 -8.61 -21.07 17.01
N SER A 52 -8.89 -21.95 17.98
CA SER A 52 -9.31 -23.33 17.68
C SER A 52 -10.70 -23.44 17.06
N LYS A 53 -11.48 -22.35 17.06
CA LYS A 53 -12.80 -22.27 16.40
C LYS A 53 -12.73 -21.68 14.99
N LEU A 54 -11.54 -21.40 14.47
CA LEU A 54 -11.38 -20.89 13.11
C LEU A 54 -11.20 -22.06 12.15
N ASP A 55 -12.26 -22.37 11.41
CA ASP A 55 -12.21 -23.30 10.28
C ASP A 55 -11.66 -22.56 9.06
N ILE A 56 -10.33 -22.55 8.92
CA ILE A 56 -9.65 -21.94 7.78
C ILE A 56 -9.43 -23.01 6.71
N ASP A 57 -10.21 -22.95 5.64
CA ASP A 57 -10.01 -23.82 4.48
C ASP A 57 -8.71 -23.44 3.74
N MET A 58 -7.78 -24.40 3.65
CA MET A 58 -6.50 -24.26 2.94
C MET A 58 -6.69 -23.90 1.46
N ASN A 59 -7.78 -24.37 0.84
CA ASN A 59 -8.06 -24.09 -0.57
C ASN A 59 -8.51 -22.64 -0.77
N ALA A 60 -9.28 -22.08 0.17
CA ALA A 60 -9.69 -20.67 0.15
C ALA A 60 -8.52 -19.69 0.33
N LEU A 61 -7.39 -20.16 0.87
CA LEU A 61 -6.16 -19.37 1.01
C LEU A 61 -5.27 -19.37 -0.24
N GLN A 62 -5.53 -20.24 -1.22
CA GLN A 62 -4.79 -20.25 -2.49
C GLN A 62 -5.22 -19.05 -3.35
N ARG A 63 -4.77 -17.84 -2.97
CA ARG A 63 -4.89 -16.66 -3.83
C ARG A 63 -3.84 -16.75 -4.92
N HIS A 64 -4.26 -17.08 -6.13
CA HIS A 64 -3.46 -16.87 -7.33
C HIS A 64 -3.36 -15.35 -7.56
N LEU A 65 -2.33 -14.71 -7.00
CA LEU A 65 -2.00 -13.34 -7.39
C LEU A 65 -1.77 -13.36 -8.90
N VAL A 66 -2.39 -12.41 -9.61
CA VAL A 66 -2.11 -12.17 -11.03
C VAL A 66 -0.60 -12.12 -11.19
N THR A 67 -0.08 -12.99 -12.04
CA THR A 67 1.34 -13.12 -12.32
C THR A 67 1.77 -11.92 -13.15
N ASP A 68 1.86 -10.75 -12.52
CA ASP A 68 2.50 -9.59 -13.12
C ASP A 68 4.00 -9.88 -13.11
N ASP A 69 4.53 -10.26 -14.28
CA ASP A 69 5.95 -10.55 -14.52
C ASP A 69 6.87 -9.40 -14.06
N ASP A 70 6.33 -8.18 -13.94
CA ASP A 70 7.05 -7.02 -13.45
C ASP A 70 7.41 -7.09 -11.96
N THR A 71 6.58 -7.73 -11.13
CA THR A 71 6.70 -7.67 -9.66
C THR A 71 7.55 -8.79 -9.06
N ARG A 72 7.81 -9.88 -9.79
CA ARG A 72 8.60 -11.01 -9.27
C ARG A 72 10.02 -10.97 -9.84
N SER A 73 11.02 -11.00 -8.96
CA SER A 73 12.37 -11.44 -9.35
C SER A 73 12.27 -12.93 -9.72
N THR A 74 12.34 -13.24 -11.01
CA THR A 74 11.73 -14.42 -11.63
C THR A 74 12.29 -15.77 -11.24
N LEU A 75 13.36 -15.88 -10.45
CA LEU A 75 13.82 -17.18 -9.93
C LEU A 75 14.42 -17.05 -8.55
N THR A 76 13.68 -17.46 -7.54
CA THR A 76 14.26 -17.83 -6.26
C THR A 76 14.69 -19.29 -6.29
N SER A 77 15.58 -19.69 -5.38
CA SER A 77 15.93 -21.10 -5.17
C SER A 77 14.71 -22.00 -4.99
N LYS A 78 13.60 -21.44 -4.49
CA LYS A 78 12.30 -22.09 -4.36
C LYS A 78 11.62 -22.37 -5.71
N SER A 79 11.73 -21.48 -6.69
CA SER A 79 11.14 -21.64 -8.03
C SER A 79 11.83 -22.72 -8.88
N LEU A 80 13.10 -23.01 -8.58
CA LEU A 80 13.89 -24.05 -9.24
C LEU A 80 13.93 -25.36 -8.43
N LYS A 81 13.24 -25.40 -7.27
CA LYS A 81 13.21 -26.57 -6.40
C LYS A 81 12.23 -27.58 -7.00
N GLY A 82 12.71 -28.78 -7.29
CA GLY A 82 11.94 -29.84 -7.96
C GLY A 82 12.36 -30.09 -9.42
N LEU A 83 13.10 -29.17 -10.03
CA LEU A 83 13.75 -29.43 -11.33
C LEU A 83 15.17 -29.94 -11.08
N ASN A 84 15.48 -31.15 -11.54
CA ASN A 84 16.80 -31.79 -11.47
C ASN A 84 17.79 -31.14 -12.47
N LEU A 85 17.99 -29.83 -12.35
CA LEU A 85 18.88 -29.04 -13.20
C LEU A 85 20.28 -28.95 -12.59
N THR A 86 21.30 -29.02 -13.45
CA THR A 86 22.68 -28.82 -13.03
C THR A 86 22.90 -27.37 -12.61
N LYS A 87 24.01 -27.10 -11.88
CA LYS A 87 24.38 -25.73 -11.50
C LYS A 87 24.54 -24.81 -12.72
N LYS A 88 25.07 -25.36 -13.82
CA LYS A 88 25.29 -24.65 -15.09
C LYS A 88 23.96 -24.22 -15.70
N ASP A 89 22.99 -25.14 -15.78
CA ASP A 89 21.67 -24.86 -16.35
C ASP A 89 20.94 -23.81 -15.52
N LYS A 90 20.97 -23.94 -14.19
CA LYS A 90 20.39 -22.93 -13.28
C LYS A 90 21.03 -21.55 -13.46
N GLN A 91 22.32 -21.47 -13.75
CA GLN A 91 23.02 -20.21 -14.01
C GLN A 91 22.63 -19.62 -15.37
N GLN A 92 22.55 -20.44 -16.42
CA GLN A 92 22.10 -20.01 -17.74
C GLN A 92 20.65 -19.50 -17.71
N LEU A 93 19.76 -20.21 -17.01
CA LEU A 93 18.36 -19.83 -16.85
C LEU A 93 18.24 -18.48 -16.13
N ARG A 94 18.97 -18.29 -15.03
CA ARG A 94 19.03 -16.98 -14.34
C ARG A 94 19.52 -15.87 -15.26
N ARG A 95 20.58 -16.11 -16.04
CA ARG A 95 21.13 -15.12 -16.98
C ARG A 95 20.13 -14.79 -18.09
N GLY A 96 19.52 -15.80 -18.70
CA GLY A 96 18.55 -15.65 -19.79
C GLY A 96 17.32 -14.85 -19.35
N LEU A 97 16.75 -15.19 -18.20
CA LEU A 97 15.60 -14.42 -17.67
C LEU A 97 15.98 -13.00 -17.28
N TRP A 98 17.18 -12.79 -16.74
CA TRP A 98 17.65 -11.44 -16.43
C TRP A 98 17.82 -10.60 -17.70
N LEU A 99 18.42 -11.16 -18.76
CA LEU A 99 18.53 -10.50 -20.06
C LEU A 99 17.16 -10.17 -20.64
N LYS A 100 16.25 -11.15 -20.66
CA LYS A 100 14.86 -10.95 -21.11
C LYS A 100 14.20 -9.80 -20.35
N LYS A 101 14.36 -9.72 -19.02
CA LYS A 101 13.82 -8.63 -18.21
C LYS A 101 14.43 -7.26 -18.56
N VAL A 102 15.72 -7.22 -18.87
CA VAL A 102 16.38 -5.97 -19.30
C VAL A 102 15.87 -5.56 -20.68
N GLU A 103 15.71 -6.51 -21.60
CA GLU A 103 15.20 -6.30 -22.95
C GLU A 103 13.76 -5.78 -22.92
N THR A 104 12.85 -6.40 -22.15
CA THR A 104 11.46 -5.93 -22.03
C THR A 104 11.38 -4.50 -21.49
N LEU A 105 12.22 -4.15 -20.51
CA LEU A 105 12.30 -2.78 -20.00
C LEU A 105 12.83 -1.78 -21.03
N GLN A 106 13.76 -2.20 -21.89
CA GLN A 106 14.28 -1.36 -22.97
C GLN A 106 13.24 -1.19 -24.08
N GLU A 107 12.52 -2.25 -24.44
CA GLU A 107 11.42 -2.23 -25.40
C GLU A 107 10.31 -1.29 -24.95
N ALA A 108 9.83 -1.44 -23.70
CA ALA A 108 8.83 -0.54 -23.14
C ALA A 108 9.28 0.93 -23.14
N LYS A 109 10.55 1.21 -22.86
CA LYS A 109 11.10 2.57 -22.94
C LYS A 109 11.15 3.11 -24.38
N LYS A 110 11.55 2.27 -25.35
CA LYS A 110 11.59 2.64 -26.77
C LYS A 110 10.19 2.91 -27.30
N GLU A 111 9.23 2.06 -26.96
CA GLU A 111 7.81 2.20 -27.32
C GLU A 111 7.21 3.47 -26.72
N ALA A 112 7.45 3.74 -25.44
CA ALA A 112 6.99 4.98 -24.80
C ALA A 112 7.58 6.24 -25.48
N ALA A 113 8.86 6.21 -25.85
CA ALA A 113 9.47 7.31 -26.59
C ALA A 113 8.89 7.47 -28.00
N ALA A 114 8.65 6.36 -28.71
CA ALA A 114 8.02 6.36 -30.03
C ALA A 114 6.58 6.91 -29.96
N LYS A 115 5.79 6.47 -28.98
CA LYS A 115 4.43 6.96 -28.72
C LYS A 115 4.41 8.47 -28.47
N ARG A 116 5.35 9.00 -27.67
CA ARG A 116 5.48 10.45 -27.46
C ARG A 116 5.81 11.21 -28.73
N LYS A 117 6.65 10.66 -29.62
CA LYS A 117 6.95 11.28 -30.92
C LYS A 117 5.73 11.27 -31.83
N ARG A 118 5.03 10.13 -31.93
CA ARG A 118 3.79 9.99 -32.73
C ARG A 118 2.70 10.96 -32.29
N GLN A 119 2.55 11.16 -30.98
CA GLN A 119 1.60 12.12 -30.41
C GLN A 119 1.93 13.58 -30.77
N GLN A 120 3.20 13.90 -31.04
CA GLN A 120 3.64 15.27 -31.38
C GLN A 120 3.58 15.55 -32.89
N THR A 121 3.74 14.53 -33.73
CA THR A 121 3.63 14.66 -35.18
C THR A 121 2.18 14.77 -35.62
N ALA A 122 1.89 15.63 -36.60
CA ALA A 122 0.55 15.76 -37.17
C ALA A 122 0.09 14.40 -37.76
N VAL A 123 -1.16 14.04 -37.44
CA VAL A 123 -1.76 12.69 -37.54
C VAL A 123 -1.97 12.18 -38.98
N VAL A 124 -1.36 12.79 -40.00
CA VAL A 124 -1.62 12.40 -41.39
C VAL A 124 -0.77 11.18 -41.76
N GLY A 125 -1.36 9.99 -41.64
CA GLY A 125 -0.86 8.74 -42.25
C GLY A 125 -0.40 7.63 -41.29
N ASP A 126 -0.22 7.90 -40.00
CA ASP A 126 0.09 6.86 -39.00
C ASP A 126 -1.20 6.36 -38.34
N MET A 127 -1.49 5.06 -38.46
CA MET A 127 -2.67 4.41 -37.86
C MET A 127 -2.42 3.94 -36.42
N GLN A 128 -1.16 3.87 -35.99
CA GLN A 128 -0.76 3.41 -34.66
C GLN A 128 -1.38 4.23 -33.50
N PRO A 129 -1.52 5.57 -33.61
CA PRO A 129 -2.22 6.35 -32.58
C PRO A 129 -3.67 5.90 -32.35
N LEU A 130 -4.37 5.43 -33.39
CA LEU A 130 -5.73 4.93 -33.25
C LEU A 130 -5.75 3.62 -32.47
N GLU A 131 -4.88 2.67 -32.83
CA GLU A 131 -4.73 1.40 -32.10
C GLU A 131 -4.34 1.62 -30.63
N ASP A 132 -3.42 2.55 -30.37
CA ASP A 132 -2.95 2.93 -29.04
C ASP A 132 -4.04 3.52 -28.12
N THR A 133 -5.08 4.11 -28.73
CA THR A 133 -6.21 4.72 -28.00
C THR A 133 -7.34 3.76 -27.72
N LEU A 134 -7.35 2.58 -28.35
CA LEU A 134 -8.39 1.60 -28.13
C LEU A 134 -8.16 0.85 -26.81
N PRO A 135 -9.21 0.65 -26.00
CA PRO A 135 -9.11 -0.20 -24.82
C PRO A 135 -8.79 -1.63 -25.25
N THR A 136 -7.79 -2.24 -24.60
CA THR A 136 -7.45 -3.63 -24.85
C THR A 136 -8.61 -4.53 -24.44
N LEU A 137 -8.79 -5.67 -25.12
CA LEU A 137 -9.86 -6.65 -24.83
C LEU A 137 -9.91 -7.06 -23.35
N GLU A 138 -8.75 -7.19 -22.70
CA GLU A 138 -8.65 -7.46 -21.26
C GLU A 138 -9.23 -6.35 -20.38
N LEU A 139 -9.07 -5.09 -20.81
CA LEU A 139 -9.56 -3.91 -20.12
C LEU A 139 -11.08 -3.83 -20.25
N LEU A 140 -11.62 -4.11 -21.43
CA LEU A 140 -13.06 -4.26 -21.66
C LEU A 140 -13.66 -5.39 -20.81
N LEU A 141 -12.97 -6.54 -20.71
CA LEU A 141 -13.39 -7.67 -19.87
C LEU A 141 -13.30 -7.36 -18.37
N LYS A 142 -12.33 -6.54 -17.94
CA LYS A 142 -12.22 -6.04 -16.56
C LYS A 142 -13.29 -5.01 -16.23
N ASP A 143 -13.57 -4.05 -17.11
CA ASP A 143 -14.58 -3.01 -16.88
C ASP A 143 -16.01 -3.57 -16.71
N VAL A 144 -16.30 -4.73 -17.33
CA VAL A 144 -17.54 -5.48 -17.13
C VAL A 144 -17.59 -6.13 -15.74
N ARG A 145 -16.44 -6.55 -15.19
CA ARG A 145 -16.32 -7.15 -13.85
C ARG A 145 -16.20 -6.11 -12.73
N GLU A 146 -15.61 -4.96 -13.00
CA GLU A 146 -15.40 -3.89 -11.99
C GLU A 146 -16.65 -3.03 -11.79
N ARG A 147 -17.57 -2.98 -12.76
CA ARG A 147 -18.88 -2.32 -12.58
C ARG A 147 -19.73 -2.90 -11.45
N SER A 148 -19.50 -4.15 -11.05
CA SER A 148 -20.21 -4.81 -9.94
C SER A 148 -19.45 -4.77 -8.61
N THR A 149 -18.20 -4.29 -8.60
CA THR A 149 -17.37 -4.29 -7.39
C THR A 149 -16.54 -3.02 -7.30
N GLN A 150 -17.20 -1.89 -6.99
CA GLN A 150 -16.49 -0.76 -6.38
C GLN A 150 -15.85 -1.26 -5.09
N SER A 151 -14.59 -1.61 -5.21
CA SER A 151 -13.81 -2.22 -4.16
C SER A 151 -13.68 -1.21 -3.02
N ASN A 152 -14.41 -1.44 -1.92
CA ASN A 152 -14.26 -0.77 -0.63
C ASN A 152 -12.90 -1.09 0.00
N LYS A 153 -11.81 -0.92 -0.74
CA LYS A 153 -10.46 -1.00 -0.19
C LYS A 153 -10.29 0.22 0.72
N PRO A 154 -9.93 0.03 2.00
CA PRO A 154 -9.68 1.16 2.88
C PRO A 154 -8.54 2.00 2.28
N LYS A 155 -8.79 3.30 2.10
CA LYS A 155 -7.77 4.23 1.62
C LYS A 155 -6.59 4.19 2.60
N PRO A 156 -5.34 4.20 2.10
CA PRO A 156 -4.16 4.18 2.96
C PRO A 156 -4.17 5.36 3.91
N THR A 157 -3.69 5.14 5.14
CA THR A 157 -3.58 6.20 6.15
C THR A 157 -2.61 7.28 5.68
N LEU A 158 -3.05 8.54 5.72
CA LEU A 158 -2.24 9.69 5.30
C LEU A 158 -1.03 9.85 6.22
N LYS A 159 0.07 10.40 5.67
CA LYS A 159 1.27 10.74 6.46
C LYS A 159 0.92 11.75 7.54
N GLU A 160 1.59 11.67 8.69
CA GLU A 160 1.32 12.54 9.84
C GLU A 160 1.39 14.03 9.51
N LYS A 161 2.41 14.46 8.76
CA LYS A 161 2.57 15.85 8.31
C LYS A 161 1.37 16.32 7.47
N GLN A 162 0.86 15.45 6.59
CA GLN A 162 -0.28 15.77 5.74
C GLN A 162 -1.57 15.87 6.55
N ARG A 163 -1.79 14.94 7.49
CA ARG A 163 -2.91 14.98 8.43
C ARG A 163 -2.90 16.24 9.29
N LYS A 164 -1.73 16.65 9.80
CA LYS A 164 -1.58 17.90 10.56
C LYS A 164 -1.90 19.13 9.70
N LYS A 165 -1.45 19.14 8.43
CA LYS A 165 -1.75 20.23 7.50
C LYS A 165 -3.26 20.34 7.24
N GLN A 166 -3.91 19.21 6.92
CA GLN A 166 -5.36 19.15 6.72
C GLN A 166 -6.12 19.65 7.95
N MET A 167 -5.75 19.18 9.14
CA MET A 167 -6.36 19.64 10.39
C MET A 167 -6.25 21.16 10.58
N LEU A 168 -5.11 21.76 10.26
CA LEU A 168 -4.93 23.22 10.35
C LEU A 168 -5.76 23.97 9.29
N GLU A 169 -5.84 23.42 8.09
CA GLU A 169 -6.71 23.94 7.01
C GLU A 169 -8.19 23.88 7.43
N ASP A 170 -8.63 22.76 8.00
CA ASP A 170 -9.99 22.55 8.52
C ASP A 170 -10.33 23.53 9.65
N ILE A 171 -9.39 23.76 10.59
CA ILE A 171 -9.58 24.76 11.65
C ILE A 171 -9.69 26.17 11.06
N SER A 172 -8.86 26.50 10.06
CA SER A 172 -8.89 27.83 9.43
C SER A 172 -10.19 28.09 8.67
N THR A 173 -10.66 27.10 7.91
CA THR A 173 -11.93 27.17 7.18
C THR A 173 -13.10 27.24 8.14
N PHE A 174 -13.08 26.47 9.24
CA PHE A 174 -14.14 26.54 10.25
C PHE A 174 -14.22 27.93 10.91
N LYS A 175 -13.07 28.52 11.25
CA LYS A 175 -13.03 29.90 11.78
C LYS A 175 -13.63 30.91 10.79
N GLN A 176 -13.35 30.76 9.51
CA GLN A 176 -13.90 31.61 8.47
C GLN A 176 -15.43 31.46 8.35
N VAL A 177 -15.95 30.23 8.40
CA VAL A 177 -17.39 29.96 8.40
C VAL A 177 -18.08 30.63 9.60
N LEU A 178 -17.48 30.52 10.79
CA LEU A 178 -18.00 31.17 12.00
C LEU A 178 -17.98 32.70 11.95
N GLN A 179 -17.11 33.30 11.13
CA GLN A 179 -17.05 34.75 10.93
C GLN A 179 -18.08 35.25 9.90
N HIS A 180 -18.62 34.36 9.06
CA HIS A 180 -19.52 34.74 7.98
C HIS A 180 -20.89 35.21 8.51
N PRO A 181 -21.39 36.39 8.10
CA PRO A 181 -22.62 36.96 8.66
C PRO A 181 -23.86 36.10 8.37
N VAL A 182 -23.94 35.49 7.18
CA VAL A 182 -25.07 34.63 6.79
C VAL A 182 -25.13 33.36 7.66
N TYR A 183 -23.98 32.78 7.97
CA TYR A 183 -23.89 31.60 8.84
C TYR A 183 -24.24 31.94 10.30
N ARG A 184 -23.85 33.13 10.79
CA ARG A 184 -24.22 33.62 12.12
C ARG A 184 -25.71 33.88 12.26
N HIS A 185 -26.35 34.40 11.21
CA HIS A 185 -27.78 34.70 11.21
C HIS A 185 -28.64 33.43 11.10
N ASN A 186 -28.31 32.54 10.17
CA ASN A 186 -29.04 31.27 9.98
C ASN A 186 -28.11 30.14 9.53
N PRO A 187 -27.54 29.36 10.48
CA PRO A 187 -26.57 28.33 10.14
C PRO A 187 -27.22 27.16 9.39
N LEU A 188 -28.45 26.77 9.75
CA LEU A 188 -29.13 25.62 9.14
C LEU A 188 -29.48 25.87 7.67
N ALA A 189 -29.97 27.08 7.34
CA ALA A 189 -30.25 27.46 5.96
C ALA A 189 -28.98 27.48 5.11
N THR A 190 -27.90 28.07 5.63
CA THR A 190 -26.60 28.15 4.95
C THR A 190 -26.03 26.74 4.66
N ILE A 191 -26.11 25.83 5.63
CA ILE A 191 -25.66 24.45 5.46
C ILE A 191 -26.50 23.74 4.40
N LYS A 192 -27.82 23.92 4.43
CA LYS A 192 -28.74 23.32 3.44
C LYS A 192 -28.41 23.77 2.02
N GLU A 193 -28.22 25.06 1.81
CA GLU A 193 -27.84 25.63 0.51
C GLU A 193 -26.48 25.09 0.04
N HIS A 194 -25.49 25.04 0.92
CA HIS A 194 -24.17 24.47 0.58
C HIS A 194 -24.27 23.01 0.14
N LEU A 195 -25.06 22.19 0.83
CA LEU A 195 -25.29 20.79 0.45
C LEU A 195 -25.99 20.66 -0.91
N GLN A 196 -27.00 21.49 -1.18
CA GLN A 196 -27.69 21.52 -2.47
C GLN A 196 -26.72 21.87 -3.61
N ASN A 197 -25.90 22.89 -3.43
CA ASN A 197 -24.88 23.29 -4.40
C ASN A 197 -23.86 22.16 -4.62
N LYS A 198 -23.40 21.51 -3.55
CA LYS A 198 -22.44 20.39 -3.65
C LYS A 198 -23.00 19.18 -4.39
N LEU A 199 -24.27 18.87 -4.19
CA LEU A 199 -24.95 17.79 -4.92
C LEU A 199 -25.13 18.12 -6.41
N ALA A 200 -25.42 19.39 -6.74
CA ALA A 200 -25.54 19.82 -8.14
C ALA A 200 -24.21 19.69 -8.92
N GLN A 201 -23.07 20.03 -8.28
CA GLN A 201 -21.74 19.93 -8.90
C GLN A 201 -21.23 18.49 -9.06
N GLY A 202 -21.80 17.51 -8.34
CA GLY A 202 -21.43 16.10 -8.44
C GLY A 202 -22.13 15.33 -9.57
N ASN A 203 -23.10 15.96 -10.24
CA ASN A 203 -23.93 15.37 -11.30
C ASN A 203 -23.52 15.80 -12.72
N THR A 204 -22.39 16.49 -12.87
CA THR A 204 -21.76 16.88 -14.15
C THR A 204 -20.41 16.22 -14.29
#